data_AF-A0A2N7GCZ8-F1
#
_entry.id   AF-A0A2N7GCZ8-F1
#
_cell.length_a   1.000
_cell.length_b   1.000
_cell.length_c   1.000
_cell.angle_alpha   90.00
_cell.angle_beta   90.00
_cell.angle_gamma   90.00
#
_symmetry.space_group_name_H-M   'P 1'
#
loop_
_entity.id
_entity.type
_entity.pdbx_description
1 polymer ?
#
loop_
_entity_poly.entity_id
_entity_poly.type
_entity_poly.pdbx_seq_one_letter_code
_entity_poly.pdbx_strand_id
1 'polypeptide(L)'
;MIDFFESSRCLSTRLAHYFSDLNAPEVCGHCSVCAGQTATLPQIETAEIDLDRLNKWVSEFSIASKPSISNEALTRMLCGITTPLSTKLKAKKMEGFGQLEQHPFSVVLEKVKAIRKNSVV
;
A
#
# COMPACT_ATOMS: atom_id res chain seq x y z
N MET A 1 -0.03 3.51 -11.74
CA MET A 1 1.21 4.29 -12.06
C MET A 1 2.43 3.39 -12.14
N ILE A 2 2.60 2.38 -11.28
CA ILE A 2 3.69 1.40 -11.43
C ILE A 2 3.58 0.61 -12.76
N ASP A 3 2.38 0.12 -13.09
CA ASP A 3 2.10 -0.56 -14.38
C ASP A 3 2.40 0.30 -15.63
N PHE A 4 2.52 1.62 -15.46
CA PHE A 4 2.95 2.47 -16.56
C PHE A 4 4.41 2.22 -16.91
N PHE A 5 5.30 2.12 -15.93
CA PHE A 5 6.74 1.99 -16.16
C PHE A 5 7.14 0.60 -16.66
N GLU A 6 6.38 -0.44 -16.33
CA GLU A 6 6.60 -1.83 -16.79
C GLU A 6 5.83 -2.17 -18.07
N SER A 7 5.21 -1.18 -18.69
CA SER A 7 4.42 -1.32 -19.91
C SER A 7 5.24 -1.83 -21.09
N SER A 8 4.67 -2.74 -21.89
CA SER A 8 5.23 -3.14 -23.19
C SER A 8 4.91 -2.18 -24.34
N ARG A 9 4.18 -1.09 -24.07
CA ARG A 9 3.82 -0.03 -25.03
C ARG A 9 4.61 1.26 -24.79
N CYS A 10 4.81 2.04 -25.85
CA CYS A 10 5.49 3.33 -25.82
C CYS A 10 5.02 4.22 -24.65
N LEU A 11 5.95 4.60 -23.78
CA LEU A 11 5.66 5.36 -22.57
C LEU A 11 5.25 6.80 -22.89
N SER A 12 5.95 7.45 -23.82
CA SER A 12 5.71 8.84 -24.19
C SER A 12 4.32 9.04 -24.82
N THR A 13 3.90 8.15 -25.73
CA THR A 13 2.56 8.18 -26.34
C THR A 13 1.48 8.03 -25.27
N ARG A 14 1.66 7.10 -24.34
CA ARG A 14 0.70 6.89 -23.25
C ARG A 14 0.59 8.08 -22.30
N LEU A 15 1.71 8.75 -22.01
CA LEU A 15 1.70 9.99 -21.22
C LEU A 15 0.98 11.11 -21.96
N ALA A 16 1.28 11.29 -23.24
CA ALA A 16 0.59 12.28 -24.09
C ALA A 16 -0.92 12.06 -24.06
N HIS A 17 -1.38 10.83 -24.31
CA HIS A 17 -2.81 10.47 -24.21
C HIS A 17 -3.43 10.74 -22.84
N TYR A 18 -2.73 10.44 -21.74
CA TYR A 18 -3.21 10.73 -20.39
C TYR A 18 -3.43 12.24 -20.18
N PHE A 19 -2.58 13.07 -20.79
CA PHE A 19 -2.72 14.53 -20.81
C PHE A 19 -3.55 15.06 -22.00
N SER A 20 -4.35 14.19 -22.63
CA SER A 20 -5.24 14.51 -23.75
C SER A 20 -4.53 15.04 -25.01
N ASP A 21 -3.23 14.79 -25.17
CA ASP A 21 -2.53 14.95 -26.43
C ASP A 21 -2.67 13.66 -27.26
N LEU A 22 -3.58 13.74 -28.25
CA LEU A 22 -3.88 12.64 -29.17
C LEU A 22 -3.03 12.70 -30.45
N ASN A 23 -2.18 13.71 -30.61
CA ASN A 23 -1.35 13.92 -31.80
C ASN A 23 0.06 13.33 -31.65
N ALA A 24 0.39 12.79 -30.47
CA ALA A 24 1.67 12.16 -30.23
C ALA A 24 1.88 10.94 -31.15
N PRO A 25 3.10 10.70 -31.63
CA PRO A 25 3.39 9.53 -32.46
C PRO A 25 3.12 8.24 -31.69
N GLU A 26 2.71 7.18 -32.38
CA GLU A 26 2.49 5.86 -31.77
C GLU A 26 3.79 5.25 -31.19
N VAL A 27 4.93 5.58 -31.81
CA VAL A 27 6.28 5.15 -31.41
C VAL A 27 7.18 6.37 -31.32
N CYS A 28 7.60 6.73 -30.10
CA CYS A 28 8.44 7.92 -29.89
C CYS A 28 9.92 7.72 -30.24
N GLY A 29 10.38 6.46 -30.30
CA GLY A 29 11.77 6.12 -30.64
C GLY A 29 12.80 6.34 -29.53
N HIS A 30 12.44 6.95 -28.39
CA HIS A 30 13.42 7.34 -27.35
C HIS A 30 13.06 6.91 -25.92
N CYS A 31 11.85 6.38 -25.67
CA CYS A 31 11.53 5.82 -24.36
C CYS A 31 12.14 4.42 -24.20
N SER A 32 12.25 3.94 -22.96
CA SER A 32 12.84 2.64 -22.63
C SER A 32 12.23 1.48 -23.44
N VAL A 33 10.91 1.46 -23.61
CA VAL A 33 10.20 0.46 -24.43
C VAL A 33 10.60 0.53 -25.90
N CYS A 34 10.62 1.74 -26.48
CA CYS A 34 11.02 1.93 -27.87
C CYS A 34 12.51 1.61 -28.10
N ALA A 35 13.34 1.77 -27.06
CA ALA A 35 14.74 1.37 -27.06
C ALA A 35 14.95 -0.14 -26.79
N GLY A 36 13.88 -0.93 -26.63
CA GLY A 36 13.96 -2.37 -26.36
C GLY A 36 14.38 -2.72 -24.93
N GLN A 37 14.31 -1.77 -24.00
CA GLN A 37 14.73 -1.88 -22.60
C GLN A 37 13.54 -1.73 -21.65
N THR A 38 12.48 -2.52 -21.83
CA THR A 38 11.32 -2.48 -20.93
C THR A 38 11.75 -2.74 -19.49
N ALA A 39 11.39 -1.82 -18.58
CA ALA A 39 11.74 -1.93 -17.18
C ALA A 39 10.94 -3.06 -16.52
N THR A 40 11.60 -3.83 -15.65
CA THR A 40 10.96 -4.75 -14.72
C THR A 40 11.37 -4.32 -13.33
N LEU A 41 10.40 -4.05 -12.47
CA LEU A 41 10.64 -3.65 -11.10
C LEU A 41 10.83 -4.91 -10.23
N PRO A 42 11.76 -4.87 -9.26
CA PRO A 42 11.96 -6.00 -8.37
C PRO A 42 10.69 -6.24 -7.54
N GLN A 43 10.26 -7.50 -7.47
CA GLN A 43 9.24 -7.90 -6.51
C GLN A 43 9.86 -8.03 -5.12
N ILE A 44 9.18 -7.47 -4.12
CA ILE A 44 9.57 -7.59 -2.73
C ILE A 44 8.85 -8.80 -2.14
N GLU A 45 9.62 -9.79 -1.73
CA GLU A 45 9.11 -10.88 -0.91
C GLU A 45 8.93 -10.39 0.53
N THR A 46 7.72 -10.50 1.05
CA THR A 46 7.42 -10.18 2.44
C THR A 46 7.12 -11.45 3.20
N ALA A 47 7.52 -11.50 4.47
CA ALA A 47 7.21 -12.62 5.35
C ALA A 47 5.69 -12.90 5.44
N GLU A 48 5.31 -14.05 5.96
CA GLU A 48 3.91 -14.28 6.28
C GLU A 48 3.48 -13.46 7.50
N ILE A 49 2.26 -12.91 7.45
CA ILE A 49 1.70 -12.15 8.57
C ILE A 49 1.06 -13.13 9.55
N ASP A 50 1.63 -13.23 10.75
CA ASP A 50 1.05 -13.96 11.88
C ASP A 50 -0.31 -13.35 12.28
N LEU A 51 -1.37 -14.13 12.13
CA LEU A 51 -2.75 -13.69 12.37
C LEU A 51 -3.06 -13.48 13.86
N ASP A 52 -2.41 -14.23 14.75
CA ASP A 52 -2.63 -14.09 16.19
C ASP A 52 -2.02 -12.78 16.71
N ARG A 53 -0.80 -12.49 16.25
CA ARG A 53 -0.16 -11.19 16.51
C ARG A 53 -0.95 -10.03 15.92
N LEU A 54 -1.40 -10.18 14.66
CA LEU A 54 -2.21 -9.16 14.00
C LEU A 54 -3.49 -8.86 14.80
N ASN A 55 -4.21 -9.89 15.23
CA ASN A 55 -5.42 -9.74 16.07
C ASN A 55 -5.10 -9.02 17.39
N LYS A 56 -4.01 -9.40 18.06
CA LYS A 56 -3.57 -8.74 19.30
C LYS A 56 -3.33 -7.25 19.10
N TRP A 57 -2.55 -6.87 18.09
CA TRP A 57 -2.20 -5.47 17.82
C TRP A 57 -3.42 -4.64 17.38
N VAL A 58 -4.30 -5.22 16.57
CA VAL A 58 -5.55 -4.56 16.15
C VAL A 58 -6.49 -4.33 17.34
N SER A 59 -6.60 -5.31 18.24
CA SER A 59 -7.41 -5.20 19.45
C SER A 59 -6.86 -4.12 20.39
N GLU A 60 -5.55 -4.14 20.68
CA GLU A 60 -4.89 -3.15 21.54
C GLU A 60 -5.16 -1.71 21.06
N PHE A 61 -4.94 -1.44 19.76
CA PHE A 61 -5.16 -0.11 19.22
C PHE A 61 -6.64 0.27 19.16
N SER A 62 -7.52 -0.69 18.88
CA SER A 62 -8.97 -0.46 18.85
C SER A 62 -9.49 -0.06 20.23
N ILE A 63 -9.06 -0.75 21.29
CA ILE A 63 -9.41 -0.46 22.69
C ILE A 63 -8.91 0.93 23.11
N ALA A 64 -7.69 1.30 22.71
CA ALA A 64 -7.13 2.62 23.00
C ALA A 64 -7.84 3.75 22.24
N SER A 65 -8.55 3.42 21.15
CA SER A 65 -9.23 4.38 20.28
C SER A 65 -10.72 4.55 20.58
N LYS A 66 -11.38 5.47 19.87
CA LYS A 66 -12.84 5.66 19.94
C LYS A 66 -13.58 4.52 19.21
N PRO A 67 -14.87 4.25 19.52
CA PRO A 67 -15.64 3.09 19.03
C PRO A 67 -15.78 2.94 17.50
N SER A 68 -15.30 3.87 16.69
CA SER A 68 -15.42 3.84 15.23
C SER A 68 -14.07 4.01 14.51
N ILE A 69 -13.06 3.24 14.90
CA ILE A 69 -11.78 3.27 14.19
C ILE A 69 -11.88 2.58 12.82
N SER A 70 -11.36 3.24 11.78
CA SER A 70 -11.37 2.71 10.42
C SER A 70 -10.27 1.65 10.22
N ASN A 71 -10.45 0.78 9.22
CA ASN A 71 -9.43 -0.20 8.87
C ASN A 71 -8.12 0.48 8.46
N GLU A 72 -8.19 1.59 7.75
CA GLU A 72 -7.03 2.35 7.29
C GLU A 72 -6.27 3.00 8.46
N ALA A 73 -6.94 3.36 9.55
CA ALA A 73 -6.27 3.87 10.75
C ALA A 73 -5.46 2.77 11.44
N LEU A 74 -6.01 1.56 11.53
CA LEU A 74 -5.30 0.37 12.02
C LEU A 74 -4.13 0.00 11.11
N THR A 75 -4.34 -0.03 9.79
CA THR A 75 -3.28 -0.32 8.81
C THR A 75 -2.15 0.70 8.90
N ARG A 76 -2.45 2.00 9.01
CA ARG A 76 -1.40 3.03 9.17
C ARG A 76 -0.58 2.82 10.44
N MET A 77 -1.22 2.45 11.55
CA MET A 77 -0.51 2.11 12.79
C MET A 77 0.44 0.94 12.58
N LEU A 78 -0.06 -0.16 12.00
CA LEU A 78 0.73 -1.37 11.74
C LEU A 78 1.89 -1.14 10.76
N CYS A 79 1.70 -0.28 9.75
CA CYS A 79 2.74 0.12 8.80
C CYS A 79 3.65 1.25 9.30
N GLY A 80 3.53 1.69 10.55
CA GLY A 80 4.40 2.73 11.14
C GLY A 80 4.13 4.15 10.63
N ILE A 81 3.04 4.36 9.90
CA ILE A 81 2.65 5.66 9.35
C ILE A 81 2.05 6.51 10.47
N THR A 82 2.81 7.51 10.90
CA THR A 82 2.38 8.42 11.97
C THR A 82 1.25 9.32 11.48
N THR A 83 0.16 9.38 12.24
CA THR A 83 -1.02 10.24 12.03
C THR A 83 -1.34 11.03 13.30
N PRO A 84 -2.16 12.11 13.22
CA PRO A 84 -2.60 12.82 14.43
C PRO A 84 -3.26 11.89 15.47
N LEU A 85 -4.03 10.89 15.00
CA LEU A 85 -4.63 9.88 15.86
C LEU A 85 -3.57 9.01 16.55
N SER A 86 -2.62 8.45 15.80
CA SER A 86 -1.60 7.56 16.38
C SER A 86 -0.68 8.30 17.35
N THR A 87 -0.39 9.59 17.09
CA THR A 87 0.35 10.44 18.03
C THR A 87 -0.43 10.68 19.32
N LYS A 88 -1.73 11.04 19.21
CA LYS A 88 -2.60 11.26 20.37
C LYS A 88 -2.72 10.01 21.25
N LEU A 89 -2.79 8.84 20.63
CA LEU A 89 -2.88 7.54 21.32
C LEU A 89 -1.53 6.98 21.76
N LYS A 90 -0.42 7.70 21.51
CA LYS A 90 0.95 7.24 21.82
C LYS A 90 1.25 5.87 21.20
N ALA A 91 0.77 5.61 19.99
CA ALA A 91 0.86 4.33 19.31
C ALA A 91 2.30 3.80 19.18
N LYS A 92 3.30 4.68 19.07
CA LYS A 92 4.73 4.30 19.07
C LYS A 92 5.17 3.51 20.31
N LYS A 93 4.40 3.53 21.39
CA LYS A 93 4.64 2.73 22.61
C LYS A 93 3.90 1.39 22.62
N MET A 94 3.00 1.17 21.68
CA MET A 94 2.25 -0.08 21.51
C MET A 94 3.09 -1.03 20.67
N GLU A 95 2.95 -2.33 20.94
CA GLU A 95 3.76 -3.36 20.32
C GLU A 95 3.58 -3.40 18.80
N GLY A 96 2.34 -3.20 18.33
CA GLY A 96 1.97 -3.32 16.93
C GLY A 96 2.44 -2.19 16.01
N PHE A 97 2.94 -1.07 16.54
CA PHE A 97 3.29 0.07 15.70
C PHE A 97 4.50 -0.23 14.82
N GLY A 98 4.33 -0.15 13.50
CA GLY A 98 5.40 -0.39 12.53
C GLY A 98 5.77 -1.85 12.32
N GLN A 99 5.12 -2.82 12.98
CA GLN A 99 5.47 -4.23 12.84
C GLN A 99 5.32 -4.77 11.41
N LEU A 100 4.50 -4.11 10.58
CA LEU A 100 4.24 -4.48 9.20
C LEU A 100 4.70 -3.41 8.19
N GLU A 101 5.72 -2.60 8.54
CA GLU A 101 6.25 -1.53 7.67
C GLU A 101 6.85 -2.03 6.35
N GLN A 102 7.35 -3.27 6.31
CA GLN A 102 7.93 -3.88 5.11
C GLN A 102 6.85 -4.45 4.16
N HIS A 103 5.59 -4.48 4.59
CA HIS A 103 4.50 -5.00 3.77
C HIS A 103 3.82 -3.88 2.97
N PRO A 104 3.38 -4.16 1.73
CA PRO A 104 2.51 -3.24 1.01
C PRO A 104 1.26 -2.91 1.83
N PHE A 105 0.94 -1.62 1.92
CA PHE A 105 -0.21 -1.13 2.68
C PHE A 105 -1.51 -1.85 2.30
N SER A 106 -1.71 -2.14 1.01
CA SER A 106 -2.87 -2.86 0.50
C SER A 106 -3.00 -4.26 1.09
N VAL A 107 -1.89 -5.01 1.19
CA VAL A 107 -1.87 -6.36 1.78
C VAL A 107 -2.26 -6.32 3.25
N VAL A 108 -1.68 -5.40 4.02
CA VAL A 108 -2.01 -5.22 5.44
C VAL A 108 -3.47 -4.81 5.62
N LEU A 109 -3.98 -3.91 4.77
CA LEU A 109 -5.38 -3.48 4.79
C LEU A 109 -6.34 -4.65 4.55
N GLU A 110 -6.07 -5.52 3.59
CA GLU A 110 -6.91 -6.69 3.34
C GLU A 110 -6.89 -7.68 4.51
N LYS A 111 -5.74 -7.90 5.15
CA LYS A 111 -5.65 -8.73 6.36
C LYS A 111 -6.45 -8.13 7.53
N VAL A 112 -6.33 -6.82 7.77
CA VAL A 112 -7.12 -6.10 8.79
C VAL A 112 -8.63 -6.22 8.51
N LYS A 113 -9.05 -6.04 7.25
CA LYS A 113 -10.46 -6.22 6.86
C LYS A 113 -10.94 -7.64 7.11
N ALA A 114 -10.12 -8.65 6.77
CA ALA A 114 -10.47 -10.05 6.96
C ALA A 114 -10.69 -10.39 8.44
N ILE A 115 -9.77 -10.00 9.33
CA ILE A 115 -9.92 -10.30 10.76
C ILE A 115 -11.09 -9.56 11.40
N ARG A 116 -11.35 -8.31 11.01
CA ARG A 116 -12.45 -7.52 11.56
C ARG A 116 -13.82 -7.95 11.06
N LYS A 117 -13.93 -8.54 9.86
CA LYS A 117 -15.16 -9.21 9.41
C LYS A 117 -15.48 -10.42 10.26
N ASN A 118 -14.45 -11.17 10.68
CA ASN A 118 -14.61 -12.37 11.51
C ASN A 118 -14.94 -12.07 12.98
N SER A 119 -14.82 -10.82 13.44
CA SER A 119 -15.17 -10.40 14.81
C SER A 119 -16.60 -9.87 14.96
N VAL A 120 -17.41 -9.84 13.89
CA VAL A 120 -18.80 -9.33 13.89
C VAL A 120 -19.81 -10.49 13.74
N VAL A 121 -19.46 -11.67 14.25
CA VAL A 121 -20.38 -12.82 14.41
C VAL A 121 -20.43 -13.20 15.88
#